data_AF-A0A401USY3-F1
#
_entry.id   AF-A0A401USY3-F1
#
_cell.length_a   1.000
_cell.length_b   1.000
_cell.length_c   1.000
_cell.angle_alpha   90.00
_cell.angle_beta   90.00
_cell.angle_gamma   90.00
#
_symmetry.space_group_name_H-M   'P 1'
#
loop_
_entity.id
_entity.type
_entity.pdbx_description
1 polymer ?
#
loop_
_entity_poly.entity_id
_entity_poly.type
_entity_poly.pdbx_seq_one_letter_code
_entity_poly.pdbx_strand_id
1 'polypeptide(L)' 'MNKTMKEQLLELGMKEAELDNHCSDLYVLKNDISTGFLKNYEFKCNVKTFKSEIDGLIWYEFPFVYTEYHQK' A
#
# COMPACT_ATOMS: atom_id res chain seq x y z
N MET A 1 -5.90 14.43 13.59
CA MET A 1 -5.71 12.98 13.36
C MET A 1 -4.62 12.84 12.31
N ASN A 2 -3.64 11.96 12.52
CA ASN A 2 -2.67 11.63 11.47
C ASN A 2 -3.39 10.81 10.40
N LYS A 3 -3.12 11.11 9.12
CA LYS A 3 -3.70 10.39 7.99
C LYS A 3 -3.15 8.97 7.91
N THR A 4 -3.99 8.00 7.57
CA THR A 4 -3.56 6.63 7.30
C THR A 4 -2.65 6.58 6.07
N MET A 5 -1.90 5.49 5.90
CA MET A 5 -1.09 5.32 4.70
C MET A 5 -1.96 5.29 3.43
N LYS A 6 -3.14 4.67 3.50
CA LYS A 6 -4.11 4.64 2.41
C LYS A 6 -4.50 6.07 2.00
N GLU A 7 -4.90 6.90 2.96
CA GLU A 7 -5.27 8.30 2.70
C GLU A 7 -4.13 9.10 2.08
N GLN A 8 -2.90 8.93 2.56
CA GLN A 8 -1.73 9.62 2.00
C GLN A 8 -1.48 9.24 0.53
N LEU A 9 -1.61 7.97 0.17
CA LEU A 9 -1.42 7.51 -1.22
C LEU A 9 -2.53 8.04 -2.15
N LEU A 10 -3.77 8.09 -1.68
CA LEU A 10 -4.88 8.67 -2.43
C LEU A 10 -4.66 10.17 -2.68
N GLU A 11 -4.16 10.91 -1.69
CA GLU A 11 -3.83 12.34 -1.86
C GLU A 11 -2.67 12.59 -2.82
N LEU A 12 -1.75 11.64 -2.94
CA LEU A 12 -0.68 11.68 -3.94
C LEU A 12 -1.16 11.33 -5.36
N GLY A 13 -2.44 10.96 -5.52
CA GLY A 13 -3.08 10.72 -6.81
C GLY A 13 -3.25 9.26 -7.18
N MET A 14 -3.01 8.31 -6.27
CA MET A 14 -3.42 6.92 -6.49
C MET A 14 -4.95 6.81 -6.48
N LYS A 15 -5.47 5.83 -7.22
CA LYS A 15 -6.90 5.50 -7.25
C LYS A 15 -7.20 4.43 -6.19
N GLU A 16 -8.44 4.40 -5.70
CA GLU A 16 -8.90 3.33 -4.79
C GLU A 16 -8.67 1.93 -5.37
N ALA A 17 -8.85 1.75 -6.68
CA ALA A 17 -8.61 0.46 -7.35
C ALA A 17 -7.13 0.05 -7.44
N GLU A 18 -6.20 0.94 -7.09
CA GLU A 18 -4.76 0.67 -7.01
C GLU A 18 -4.31 0.33 -5.58
N LEU A 19 -5.28 0.18 -4.66
CA LEU A 19 -5.08 -0.16 -3.26
C LEU A 19 -6.00 -1.33 -2.90
N ASP A 20 -5.47 -2.30 -2.17
CA ASP A 20 -6.24 -3.42 -1.62
C ASP A 20 -5.65 -3.80 -0.26
N ASN A 21 -6.22 -4.78 0.42
CA ASN A 21 -5.70 -5.24 1.70
C ASN A 21 -5.89 -6.74 1.90
N HIS A 22 -5.03 -7.33 2.73
CA HIS A 22 -5.28 -8.63 3.32
C HIS A 22 -5.04 -8.54 4.82
N CYS A 23 -6.09 -8.75 5.60
CA CYS A 23 -6.05 -8.51 7.04
C CYS A 23 -5.51 -7.08 7.32
N SER A 24 -4.45 -6.98 8.13
CA SER A 24 -3.78 -5.71 8.49
C SER A 24 -2.77 -5.21 7.46
N ASP A 25 -2.51 -5.95 6.39
CA ASP A 25 -1.52 -5.59 5.38
C ASP A 25 -2.18 -4.79 4.26
N LEU A 26 -1.52 -3.72 3.82
CA LEU A 26 -1.97 -2.90 2.69
C LEU A 26 -1.20 -3.30 1.43
N TYR A 27 -1.95 -3.63 0.39
CA TYR A 27 -1.42 -3.88 -0.94
C TYR A 27 -1.55 -2.63 -1.79
N VAL A 28 -0.45 -2.23 -2.42
CA VAL A 28 -0.36 -1.01 -3.22
C VAL A 28 0.20 -1.34 -4.59
N LEU A 29 -0.52 -1.01 -5.66
CA LEU A 29 -0.05 -1.24 -7.02
C LEU A 29 1.26 -0.49 -7.27
N LYS A 30 2.23 -1.16 -7.88
CA LYS A 30 3.52 -0.55 -8.22
C LYS A 30 3.38 0.40 -9.40
N ASN A 31 3.54 1.68 -9.14
CA ASN A 31 3.61 2.75 -10.13
C ASN A 31 4.62 3.83 -9.66
N ASP A 32 4.73 4.95 -10.38
CA ASP A 32 5.68 6.02 -10.02
C ASP A 32 5.37 6.65 -8.66
N ILE A 33 4.07 6.78 -8.31
CA ILE A 33 3.62 7.36 -7.04
C ILE A 33 4.03 6.46 -5.88
N SER A 34 3.65 5.18 -5.92
CA SER A 34 3.95 4.23 -4.84
C SER A 34 5.44 3.93 -4.73
N THR A 35 6.16 3.91 -5.85
CA THR A 35 7.62 3.80 -5.86
C THR A 35 8.28 5.03 -5.22
N GLY A 36 7.75 6.23 -5.49
CA GLY A 36 8.19 7.47 -4.85
C GLY A 36 7.94 7.47 -3.35
N PHE A 37 6.75 7.03 -2.92
CA PHE A 37 6.37 6.90 -1.52
C PHE A 37 7.30 5.93 -0.78
N LEU A 38 7.53 4.73 -1.33
CA LEU A 38 8.36 3.69 -0.73
C LEU A 38 9.80 4.14 -0.47
N LYS A 39 10.38 4.99 -1.33
CA LYS A 39 11.77 5.47 -1.15
C LYS A 39 11.98 6.17 0.19
N ASN A 40 10.96 6.90 0.65
CA ASN A 40 10.97 7.70 1.88
C ASN A 40 10.27 7.01 3.06
N TYR A 41 9.69 5.83 2.84
CA TYR A 41 9.01 5.08 3.89
C TYR A 41 10.03 4.50 4.90
N GLU A 42 9.82 4.79 6.19
CA GLU A 42 10.73 4.44 7.29
C GLU A 42 10.99 2.93 7.35
N PHE A 43 9.96 2.11 7.14
CA PHE A 43 10.03 0.65 7.22
C PHE A 43 10.14 -0.03 5.85
N LYS A 44 10.73 0.63 4.84
CA LYS A 44 10.85 0.09 3.47
C LYS A 44 11.55 -1.27 3.37
N CYS A 45 12.38 -1.64 4.33
CA CYS A 45 13.01 -2.97 4.39
C CYS A 45 12.02 -4.11 4.67
N ASN A 46 10.84 -3.80 5.23
CA ASN A 46 9.80 -4.78 5.53
C ASN A 46 8.77 -4.91 4.39
N VAL A 47 8.89 -4.07 3.35
CA VAL A 47 7.94 -4.06 2.23
C VAL A 47 8.35 -5.13 1.23
N LYS A 48 7.42 -6.04 0.92
CA LYS A 48 7.63 -7.05 -0.12
C LYS A 48 7.11 -6.56 -1.46
N THR A 49 7.72 -7.02 -2.54
CA THR A 49 7.19 -6.85 -3.89
C THR A 49 6.78 -8.22 -4.41
N PHE A 50 5.57 -8.34 -4.94
CA PHE A 50 5.07 -9.59 -5.50
C PHE A 50 4.32 -9.35 -6.81
N LYS A 51 4.22 -10.39 -7.63
CA LYS A 51 3.33 -10.40 -8.80
C LYS A 51 2.01 -11.04 -8.38
N SER A 52 0.92 -10.31 -8.53
CA SER A 52 -0.41 -10.82 -8.21
C SER A 52 -0.83 -11.89 -9.21
N GLU A 53 -1.44 -12.97 -8.70
CA GLU A 53 -1.99 -14.05 -9.51
C GLU A 53 -3.39 -13.73 -10.08
N ILE A 54 -4.03 -12.66 -9.57
CA ILE A 54 -5.38 -12.24 -9.98
C ILE A 54 -5.32 -11.40 -11.26
N ASP A 55 -4.45 -10.39 -11.28
CA ASP A 55 -4.34 -9.40 -12.37
C ASP A 55 -3.00 -9.47 -13.12
N GLY A 56 -2.03 -10.25 -12.62
CA GLY A 56 -0.69 -10.34 -13.20
C GLY A 56 0.19 -9.11 -12.99
N LEU A 57 -0.24 -8.12 -12.21
CA LEU A 57 0.48 -6.87 -11.98
C LEU A 57 1.43 -6.98 -10.79
N ILE A 58 2.34 -6.01 -10.67
CA ILE A 58 3.30 -5.94 -9.57
C ILE A 58 2.73 -5.07 -8.46
N TRP A 59 2.71 -5.60 -7.24
CA TRP A 59 2.18 -4.94 -6.05
C TRP A 59 3.23 -4.89 -4.94
N TYR A 60 3.11 -3.90 -4.08
CA TYR A 60 3.83 -3.79 -2.81
C TYR A 60 2.93 -4.26 -1.67
N GLU A 61 3.48 -5.08 -0.78
CA GLU A 61 2.86 -5.46 0.48
C GLU A 61 3.51 -4.65 1.61
N PHE A 62 2.71 -3.77 2.22
CA PHE A 62 3.09 -3.03 3.41
C PHE A 62 2.48 -3.72 4.64
N PRO A 63 3.30 -4.35 5.50
CA PRO A 63 2.78 -5.14 6.61
C PRO A 63 2.24 -4.24 7.73
N PHE A 64 1.09 -4.62 8.29
CA PHE A 64 0.44 -3.97 9.46
C PHE A 64 0.05 -2.49 9.32
N VAL A 65 -0.09 -1.96 8.11
CA VAL A 65 -0.44 -0.53 7.90
C VAL A 65 -1.91 -0.28 7.55
N TYR A 66 -2.72 -1.32 7.33
CA TYR A 66 -4.15 -1.19 7.05
C TYR A 66 -4.96 -1.16 8.35
N THR A 67 -5.09 0.04 8.92
CA THR A 67 -5.66 0.28 10.25
C THR A 67 -7.14 -0.08 10.39
N GLU A 68 -7.89 -0.02 9.29
CA GLU A 68 -9.33 -0.29 9.22
C GLU A 68 -9.65 -1.76 9.57
N TYR A 69 -8.67 -2.66 9.45
CA TYR A 69 -8.82 -4.04 9.90
C TYR A 69 -9.07 -4.17 11.40
N HIS A 70 -8.44 -3.32 12.22
CA HIS A 70 -8.53 -3.38 13.68
C HIS A 70 -9.72 -2.61 14.26
N GLN A 71 -10.50 -1.93 13.41
CA GLN A 71 -11.66 -1.13 13.82
C GLN A 71 -12.98 -1.90 13.68
N LYS A 72 -12.91 -3.21 13.40
CA LYS A 72 -14.06 -4.13 13.34
C LYS A 72 -14.18 -4.90 14.65
#